data_AF-A0A3C0WBU6-F1
#
_entry.id   AF-A0A3C0WBU6-F1
#
_cell.length_a   1.000
_cell.length_b   1.000
_cell.length_c   1.000
_cell.angle_alpha   90.00
_cell.angle_beta   90.00
_cell.angle_gamma   90.00
#
_symmetry.space_group_name_H-M   'P 1'
#
loop_
_entity.id
_entity.type
_entity.pdbx_description
1 polymer ?
#
loop_
_entity_poly.entity_id
_entity_poly.type
_entity_poly.pdbx_seq_one_letter_code
_entity_poly.pdbx_strand_id
1 'polypeptide(L)' 'MKLSEKIVQLCKSQGLSQEELAERLNLSRQAVSRWESGVSQS' A
#
# COMPACT_ATOMS: atom_id res chain seq x y z
N MET A 1 -1.04 16.29 -0.14
CA MET A 1 -0.98 14.86 0.24
C MET A 1 -0.62 14.06 -1.00
N LYS A 2 0.44 13.27 -0.94
CA LYS A 2 0.80 12.34 -2.02
C LYS A 2 -0.09 11.08 -1.93
N LEU A 3 -0.35 10.44 -3.08
CA LEU A 3 -1.14 9.21 -3.15
C LEU A 3 -0.58 8.12 -2.22
N SER A 4 0.74 8.00 -2.17
CA SER A 4 1.47 7.07 -1.30
C SER A 4 1.14 7.24 0.18
N GLU A 5 1.13 8.48 0.68
CA GLU A 5 0.77 8.78 2.07
C GLU A 5 -0.68 8.40 2.39
N LYS A 6 -1.59 8.62 1.43
CA LYS A 6 -3.02 8.30 1.60
C LYS A 6 -3.25 6.79 1.68
N ILE A 7 -2.49 6.01 0.90
CA ILE A 7 -2.53 4.54 0.94
C ILE A 7 -2.02 4.04 2.30
N VAL A 8 -0.89 4.56 2.79
CA VAL A 8 -0.36 4.22 4.13
C VAL A 8 -1.36 4.56 5.23
N GLN A 9 -1.98 5.75 5.16
CA GLN A 9 -2.97 6.17 6.15
C GLN A 9 -4.21 5.26 6.14
N LEU A 10 -4.73 4.92 4.96
CA LEU A 10 -5.88 4.02 4.84
C LEU A 10 -5.56 2.61 5.32
N CYS A 11 -4.37 2.08 4.99
CA CYS A 11 -3.89 0.77 5.44
C CYS A 11 -3.85 0.71 6.97
N LYS A 12 -3.22 1.72 7.60
CA LYS A 12 -3.15 1.86 9.07
C LYS A 12 -4.53 2.07 9.71
N SER A 13 -5.41 2.86 9.08
CA SER A 13 -6.76 3.11 9.62
C SER A 13 -7.63 1.85 9.66
N GLN A 14 -7.34 0.89 8.78
CA GLN A 14 -8.01 -0.41 8.74
C GLN A 14 -7.30 -1.47 9.60
N GLY A 15 -6.18 -1.13 10.25
CA GLY A 15 -5.38 -2.06 11.03
C GLY A 15 -4.71 -3.15 10.19
N LEU A 16 -4.55 -2.93 8.88
CA LEU A 16 -3.99 -3.90 7.97
C LEU A 16 -2.48 -3.76 7.87
N SER A 17 -1.79 -4.90 7.78
CA SER A 17 -0.40 -4.95 7.34
C SER A 17 -0.29 -4.85 5.81
N GLN A 18 0.89 -4.52 5.29
CA GLN A 18 1.17 -4.55 3.84
C GLN A 18 0.87 -5.93 3.22
N GLU A 19 1.10 -6.99 3.99
CA GLU A 19 0.90 -8.38 3.57
C GLU A 19 -0.59 -8.69 3.48
N GLU A 20 -1.38 -8.36 4.50
CA GLU A 20 -2.83 -8.52 4.49
C GLU A 20 -3.51 -7.67 3.41
N LEU A 21 -3.04 -6.43 3.20
CA LEU A 21 -3.56 -5.59 2.13
C LEU A 21 -3.25 -6.21 0.76
N ALA A 22 -2.06 -6.79 0.59
CA ALA A 22 -1.68 -7.48 -0.63
C ALA A 22 -2.54 -8.72 -0.87
N GLU A 23 -2.76 -9.55 0.15
CA GLU A 23 -3.62 -10.73 0.07
C GLU A 23 -5.07 -10.36 -0.28
N ARG A 24 -5.64 -9.35 0.40
CA ARG A 24 -7.01 -8.89 0.15
C ARG A 24 -7.21 -8.35 -1.27
N LEU A 25 -6.18 -7.72 -1.83
CA LEU A 25 -6.22 -7.19 -3.20
C LEU A 25 -5.74 -8.22 -4.23
N ASN A 26 -5.36 -9.43 -3.81
CA ASN A 26 -4.78 -10.48 -4.63
C ASN A 26 -3.57 -9.98 -5.44
N LEU A 27 -2.71 -9.19 -4.77
CA LEU A 27 -1.49 -8.59 -5.28
C LEU A 27 -0.28 -9.06 -4.47
N SER A 28 0.92 -8.75 -4.95
CA SER A 28 2.13 -8.99 -4.18
C SER A 28 2.38 -7.88 -3.16
N ARG A 29 2.96 -8.24 -2.00
CA ARG A 29 3.45 -7.27 -0.99
C ARG A 29 4.34 -6.19 -1.60
N GLN A 30 5.14 -6.55 -2.62
CA GLN A 30 5.98 -5.61 -3.35
C GLN A 30 5.16 -4.55 -4.12
N ALA A 31 3.99 -4.89 -4.65
CA ALA A 31 3.09 -3.91 -5.27
C ALA A 31 2.58 -2.89 -4.25
N VAL A 32 2.14 -3.36 -3.08
CA VAL A 32 1.71 -2.48 -1.97
C VAL A 32 2.86 -1.59 -1.49
N SER A 33 4.06 -2.15 -1.33
CA SER A 33 5.25 -1.37 -0.96
C SER A 33 5.60 -0.30 -2.00
N ARG A 34 5.47 -0.58 -3.30
CA ARG A 34 5.67 0.41 -4.37
C ARG A 34 4.64 1.53 -4.34
N TRP A 35 3.39 1.22 -4.01
CA TRP A 35 2.34 2.22 -3.85
C TRP A 35 2.59 3.12 -2.65
N GLU A 36 2.95 2.53 -1.50
CA GLU A 36 3.25 3.27 -0.27
C GLU A 36 4.55 4.07 -0.34
N SER A 37 5.51 3.63 -1.16
CA SER A 37 6.77 4.35 -1.38
C SER A 37 6.64 5.41 -2.50
N GLY A 38 5.55 5.40 -3.27
CA GLY A 38 5.35 6.30 -4.40
C GLY A 38 6.30 6.03 -5.59
N VAL A 39 6.98 4.89 -5.61
CA VAL A 39 8.00 4.51 -6.62
C VAL A 39 7.34 3.82 -7.83
N SER A 40 6.10 4.19 -8.16
CA SER A 40 5.41 3.67 -9.36
C SER A 40 5.62 4.55 -10.60
N GLN A 41 6.65 5.40 -10.60
CA GLN A 41 6.96 6.29 -11.72
C GLN A 41 8.31 5.90 -12.33
N SER A 42 8.25 5.05 -13.36
CA SER A 42 9.19 5.09 -14.49
C SER A 42 8.45 5.69 -15.66
#